data_AF-A0A920PRP8-F1
#
_entry.id   AF-A0A920PRP8-F1
#
_cell.length_a   1.000
_cell.length_b   1.000
_cell.length_c   1.000
_cell.angle_alpha   90.00
_cell.angle_beta   90.00
_cell.angle_gamma   90.00
#
_symmetry.space_group_name_H-M   'P 1'
#
loop_
_entity.id
_entity.type
_entity.pdbx_description
1 polymer ?
#
loop_
_entity_poly.entity_id
_entity_poly.type
_entity_poly.pdbx_seq_one_letter_code
_entity_poly.pdbx_strand_id
1 'polypeptide(L)'
;MGRTVLQLDKFTQSVSGASQDREERLTALINSASGIDPDTAAEKTSDTKQRPYLAAEVKESLLGVYPPPSPLTDWVVAAVDGSHIDVDRHLPVACYLLNFGGCVLTYGAEPDATLFSEPHLATTQKELYITDPASNTGEEMVSGGLLGLVRTVKELETLADTIDLCPPHLPVLGLVDGSLVMWPLSGQAYRPYITDAIVSDGLLPVMNRLKELSETRTVALAAYVSYPRSTETINAVRCSLCPHNLTICTQSCNNRRSNQGPCNGANEFLDRDLFQRLLKPGWRSPIYKTNSSVSRDSYNEANKVYFFYINAGEEIGRVEVPKWVAKNEVLLSLTHGLVWDQCKRGQGYPVAISESHEQAVVSTGDRRVFRRMLADSLERQNLSSATSQKDRSKRSPWV
;
A
#
# COMPACT_ATOMS: atom_id res chain seq x y z
N MET A 1 15.22 -14.66 -28.87
CA MET A 1 13.78 -14.92 -29.02
C MET A 1 13.47 -16.41 -29.22
N GLY A 2 13.86 -17.10 -30.30
CA GLY A 2 13.46 -18.50 -30.55
C GLY A 2 13.81 -19.53 -29.46
N ARG A 3 15.01 -19.45 -28.84
CA ARG A 3 15.37 -20.30 -27.68
C ARG A 3 14.55 -19.99 -26.43
N THR A 4 14.14 -18.73 -26.26
CA THR A 4 13.30 -18.27 -25.14
C THR A 4 11.88 -18.81 -25.28
N VAL A 5 11.32 -18.84 -26.50
CA VAL A 5 10.00 -19.42 -26.78
C VAL A 5 9.95 -20.90 -26.39
N LEU A 6 10.96 -21.68 -26.80
CA LEU A 6 11.05 -23.11 -26.43
C LEU A 6 11.22 -23.33 -24.91
N GLN A 7 11.87 -22.41 -24.21
CA GLN A 7 11.98 -22.46 -22.75
C GLN A 7 10.63 -22.14 -22.07
N LEU A 8 9.88 -21.18 -22.61
CA LEU A 8 8.53 -20.84 -22.15
C LEU A 8 7.56 -22.00 -22.38
N ASP A 9 7.60 -22.64 -23.54
CA ASP A 9 6.72 -23.79 -23.85
C ASP A 9 6.98 -24.97 -22.91
N LYS A 10 8.26 -25.30 -22.67
CA LYS A 10 8.65 -26.33 -21.70
C LYS A 10 8.22 -25.98 -20.28
N PHE A 11 8.35 -24.71 -19.88
CA PHE A 11 7.88 -24.24 -18.58
C PHE A 11 6.36 -24.38 -18.45
N THR A 12 5.58 -23.88 -19.40
CA THR A 12 4.11 -23.94 -19.38
C THR A 12 3.59 -25.38 -19.33
N GLN A 13 4.22 -26.31 -20.05
CA GLN A 13 3.88 -27.74 -19.98
C GLN A 13 4.11 -28.32 -18.58
N SER A 14 5.24 -28.00 -17.93
CA SER A 14 5.53 -28.45 -16.56
C SER A 14 4.57 -27.89 -15.51
N VAL A 15 4.01 -26.69 -15.74
CA VAL A 15 3.06 -26.03 -14.84
C VAL A 15 1.68 -26.71 -14.88
N SER A 16 1.26 -27.26 -16.02
CA SER A 16 -0.07 -27.83 -16.19
C SER A 16 -0.36 -29.05 -15.28
N GLY A 17 0.58 -30.01 -15.17
CA GLY A 17 0.43 -31.18 -14.29
C GLY A 17 0.52 -30.83 -12.80
N ALA A 18 1.38 -29.87 -12.43
CA ALA A 18 1.48 -29.37 -11.06
C ALA A 18 0.23 -28.58 -10.62
N SER A 19 -0.62 -28.15 -11.56
CA SER A 19 -1.82 -27.36 -11.29
C SER A 19 -2.92 -28.16 -10.58
N GLN A 20 -3.08 -29.45 -10.90
CA GLN A 20 -4.14 -30.26 -10.29
C GLN A 20 -3.81 -30.59 -8.83
N ASP A 21 -2.61 -31.09 -8.55
CA ASP A 21 -2.13 -31.35 -7.19
C ASP A 21 -2.18 -30.08 -6.32
N ARG A 22 -1.87 -28.92 -6.91
CA ARG A 22 -1.97 -27.62 -6.24
C ARG A 22 -3.41 -27.29 -5.85
N GLU A 23 -4.38 -27.52 -6.73
CA GLU A 23 -5.79 -27.23 -6.47
C GLU A 23 -6.37 -28.15 -5.39
N GLU A 24 -6.04 -29.44 -5.43
CA GLU A 24 -6.44 -30.42 -4.40
C GLU A 24 -5.88 -30.04 -3.03
N ARG A 25 -4.60 -29.62 -2.98
CA ARG A 25 -3.96 -29.16 -1.75
C ARG A 25 -4.58 -27.88 -1.21
N LEU A 26 -4.93 -26.92 -2.08
CA LEU A 26 -5.62 -25.70 -1.67
C LEU A 26 -7.02 -26.02 -1.10
N THR A 27 -7.75 -26.93 -1.76
CA THR A 27 -9.07 -27.38 -1.30
C THR A 27 -8.98 -28.06 0.06
N ALA A 28 -8.01 -28.94 0.27
CA ALA A 28 -7.78 -29.59 1.56
C ALA A 28 -7.43 -28.59 2.68
N LEU A 29 -6.63 -27.57 2.37
CA LEU A 29 -6.29 -26.48 3.29
C LEU A 29 -7.52 -25.67 3.68
N ILE A 30 -8.35 -25.28 2.70
CA ILE A 30 -9.60 -24.54 2.92
C ILE A 30 -10.57 -25.36 3.79
N ASN A 31 -10.75 -26.64 3.49
CA ASN A 31 -11.64 -27.51 4.27
C ASN A 31 -11.18 -27.64 5.72
N SER A 32 -9.86 -27.77 5.93
CA SER A 32 -9.28 -27.84 7.28
C SER A 32 -9.46 -26.51 8.04
N ALA A 33 -9.25 -25.39 7.36
CA ALA A 33 -9.40 -24.05 7.94
C ALA A 33 -10.86 -23.70 8.25
N SER A 34 -11.82 -24.20 7.47
CA SER A 34 -13.25 -23.94 7.66
C SER A 34 -13.82 -24.59 8.92
N GLY A 35 -13.14 -25.60 9.47
CA GLY A 35 -13.51 -26.24 10.73
C GLY A 35 -13.01 -25.52 11.99
N ILE A 36 -12.27 -24.41 11.85
CA ILE A 36 -11.73 -23.65 12.97
C ILE A 36 -12.72 -22.54 13.33
N ASP A 37 -13.19 -22.56 14.58
CA ASP A 37 -14.08 -21.52 15.08
C ASP A 37 -13.37 -20.16 15.26
N PRO A 38 -14.12 -19.05 15.20
CA PRO A 38 -13.59 -17.70 15.39
C PRO A 38 -12.71 -17.49 16.62
N ASP A 39 -13.10 -18.04 17.77
CA ASP A 39 -12.42 -17.78 19.05
C ASP A 39 -11.06 -18.47 19.06
N THR A 40 -11.01 -19.74 18.62
CA THR A 40 -9.75 -20.47 18.43
C THR A 40 -8.82 -19.76 17.44
N ALA A 41 -9.36 -19.26 16.33
CA ALA A 41 -8.57 -18.53 15.34
C ALA A 41 -8.00 -17.22 15.90
N ALA A 42 -8.81 -16.45 16.63
CA ALA A 42 -8.38 -15.22 17.28
C ALA A 42 -7.30 -15.49 18.34
N GLU A 43 -7.49 -16.50 19.19
CA GLU A 43 -6.50 -16.91 20.20
C GLU A 43 -5.16 -17.26 19.55
N LYS A 44 -5.16 -18.16 18.55
CA LYS A 44 -3.93 -18.64 17.90
C LYS A 44 -3.20 -17.57 17.08
N THR A 45 -3.88 -16.50 16.70
CA THR A 45 -3.33 -15.42 15.87
C THR A 45 -3.04 -14.12 16.64
N SER A 46 -3.39 -14.07 17.93
CA SER A 46 -3.18 -12.89 18.78
C SER A 46 -1.71 -12.60 19.11
N ASP A 47 -0.91 -13.63 19.37
CA ASP A 47 0.53 -13.51 19.67
C ASP A 47 1.39 -14.32 18.68
N THR A 48 1.66 -13.71 17.52
CA THR A 48 2.52 -14.31 16.49
C THR A 48 3.89 -13.66 16.43
N LYS A 49 4.26 -12.81 17.40
CA LYS A 49 5.54 -12.05 17.39
C LYS A 49 6.75 -12.96 17.37
N GLN A 50 6.67 -14.08 18.08
CA GLN A 50 7.77 -15.05 18.20
C GLN A 50 7.81 -16.07 17.06
N ARG A 51 6.84 -16.02 16.13
CA ARG A 51 6.80 -16.94 14.99
C ARG A 51 7.74 -16.45 13.88
N PRO A 52 8.35 -17.36 13.09
CA PRO A 52 9.27 -17.01 12.01
C PRO A 52 8.57 -16.48 10.75
N TYR A 53 7.30 -16.09 10.89
CA TYR A 53 6.47 -15.60 9.80
C TYR A 53 5.45 -14.58 10.29
N LEU A 54 5.02 -13.71 9.38
CA LEU A 54 3.96 -12.76 9.62
C LEU A 54 2.60 -13.41 9.37
N ALA A 55 1.75 -13.47 10.39
CA ALA A 55 0.38 -13.95 10.31
C ALA A 55 -0.59 -12.83 10.70
N ALA A 56 -1.71 -12.72 10.00
CA ALA A 56 -2.75 -11.77 10.33
C ALA A 56 -3.43 -12.16 11.65
N GLU A 57 -3.80 -11.17 12.46
CA GLU A 57 -4.65 -11.37 13.63
C GLU A 57 -6.12 -11.45 13.17
N VAL A 58 -6.78 -12.56 13.47
CA VAL A 58 -8.18 -12.81 13.09
C VAL A 58 -9.11 -12.05 14.04
N LYS A 59 -10.07 -11.32 13.47
CA LYS A 59 -11.00 -10.45 14.23
C LYS A 59 -12.46 -10.80 14.07
N GLU A 60 -12.82 -11.49 12.99
CA GLU A 60 -14.17 -11.95 12.70
C GLU A 60 -14.14 -13.48 12.57
N SER A 61 -13.72 -14.00 11.43
CA SER A 61 -13.58 -15.43 11.17
C SER A 61 -12.27 -15.68 10.42
N LEU A 62 -11.74 -16.91 10.51
CA LEU A 62 -10.52 -17.27 9.78
C LEU A 62 -10.76 -17.21 8.27
N LEU A 63 -11.88 -17.80 7.82
CA LEU A 63 -12.39 -17.75 6.46
C LEU A 63 -13.86 -17.31 6.49
N GLY A 64 -14.28 -16.52 5.50
CA GLY A 64 -15.66 -16.05 5.38
C GLY A 64 -15.88 -15.33 4.06
N VAL A 65 -17.14 -15.10 3.74
CA VAL A 65 -17.56 -14.44 2.50
C VAL A 65 -18.69 -13.46 2.80
N TYR A 66 -18.52 -12.20 2.39
CA TYR A 66 -19.48 -11.13 2.65
C TYR A 66 -19.88 -10.46 1.33
N PRO A 67 -21.19 -10.36 1.03
CA PRO A 67 -21.65 -9.78 -0.23
C PRO A 67 -21.41 -8.27 -0.28
N PRO A 68 -21.30 -7.66 -1.47
CA PRO A 68 -21.26 -6.22 -1.60
C PRO A 68 -22.52 -5.58 -1.01
N PRO A 69 -22.39 -4.41 -0.36
CA PRO A 69 -23.55 -3.68 0.16
C PRO A 69 -24.42 -3.14 -0.97
N SER A 70 -25.60 -2.63 -0.60
CA SER A 70 -26.48 -1.96 -1.57
C SER A 70 -25.81 -0.71 -2.14
N PRO A 71 -25.97 -0.41 -3.45
CA PRO A 71 -25.40 0.78 -4.05
C PRO A 71 -25.88 2.06 -3.38
N LEU A 72 -24.97 3.02 -3.21
CA LEU A 72 -25.29 4.38 -2.77
C LEU A 72 -25.80 5.21 -3.94
N THR A 73 -26.67 6.19 -3.66
CA THR A 73 -27.16 7.14 -4.68
C THR A 73 -26.15 8.24 -4.96
N ASP A 74 -25.66 8.92 -3.92
CA ASP A 74 -24.79 10.09 -4.05
C ASP A 74 -23.56 9.93 -3.16
N TRP A 75 -22.36 10.12 -3.72
CA TRP A 75 -21.10 9.90 -3.03
C TRP A 75 -19.91 10.48 -3.79
N VAL A 76 -18.77 10.57 -3.11
CA VAL A 76 -17.51 11.06 -3.68
C VAL A 76 -16.39 10.04 -3.44
N VAL A 77 -15.54 9.82 -4.45
CA VAL A 77 -14.23 9.18 -4.26
C VAL A 77 -13.15 10.19 -4.59
N ALA A 78 -12.19 10.35 -3.68
CA ALA A 78 -11.00 11.16 -3.88
C ALA A 78 -9.76 10.26 -3.82
N ALA A 79 -8.82 10.47 -4.73
CA ALA A 79 -7.53 9.78 -4.73
C ALA A 79 -6.40 10.75 -5.08
N VAL A 80 -5.23 10.52 -4.52
CA VAL A 80 -4.01 11.26 -4.82
C VAL A 80 -2.87 10.27 -5.01
N ASP A 81 -2.05 10.50 -6.02
CA ASP A 81 -0.79 9.78 -6.24
C ASP A 81 0.36 10.78 -6.41
N GLY A 82 1.58 10.32 -6.18
CA GLY A 82 2.78 11.14 -6.20
C GLY A 82 3.88 10.56 -7.07
N SER A 83 4.54 11.43 -7.82
CA SER A 83 5.83 11.13 -8.43
C SER A 83 6.89 12.14 -7.99
N HIS A 84 8.16 11.84 -8.28
CA HIS A 84 9.25 12.70 -7.83
C HIS A 84 10.47 12.70 -8.75
N ILE A 85 11.21 13.80 -8.69
CA ILE A 85 12.59 13.90 -9.16
C ILE A 85 13.48 13.94 -7.92
N ASP A 86 14.32 12.92 -7.78
CA ASP A 86 15.21 12.76 -6.64
C ASP A 86 16.36 13.79 -6.67
N VAL A 87 17.03 13.94 -5.53
CA VAL A 87 18.20 14.80 -5.36
C VAL A 87 19.32 14.30 -6.30
N ASP A 88 19.71 15.15 -7.24
CA ASP A 88 20.75 14.84 -8.21
C ASP A 88 22.10 15.40 -7.73
N ARG A 89 23.04 14.50 -7.41
CA ARG A 89 24.40 14.84 -6.97
C ARG A 89 25.25 15.53 -8.05
N HIS A 90 24.76 15.56 -9.29
CA HIS A 90 25.42 16.25 -10.39
C HIS A 90 24.91 17.67 -10.60
N LEU A 91 23.89 18.09 -9.85
CA LEU A 91 23.44 19.47 -9.81
C LEU A 91 24.21 20.25 -8.73
N PRO A 92 24.47 21.55 -8.96
CA PRO A 92 25.23 22.39 -8.02
C PRO A 92 24.43 22.78 -6.77
N VAL A 93 23.12 22.58 -6.78
CA VAL A 93 22.21 22.85 -5.64
C VAL A 93 21.41 21.60 -5.35
N ALA A 94 21.31 21.25 -4.06
CA ALA A 94 20.44 20.16 -3.62
C ALA A 94 18.99 20.62 -3.65
N CYS A 95 18.16 19.91 -4.42
CA CYS A 95 16.71 20.06 -4.45
C CYS A 95 16.08 18.74 -4.92
N TYR A 96 14.84 18.48 -4.51
CA TYR A 96 14.01 17.44 -5.11
C TYR A 96 12.65 18.04 -5.48
N LEU A 97 11.99 17.45 -6.46
CA LEU A 97 10.64 17.81 -6.87
C LEU A 97 9.69 16.69 -6.47
N LEU A 98 8.61 17.03 -5.79
CA LEU A 98 7.44 16.18 -5.66
C LEU A 98 6.35 16.70 -6.60
N ASN A 99 5.60 15.82 -7.24
CA ASN A 99 4.44 16.18 -8.06
C ASN A 99 3.27 15.32 -7.62
N PHE A 100 2.18 15.96 -7.20
CA PHE A 100 0.98 15.29 -6.72
C PHE A 100 -0.13 15.43 -7.73
N GLY A 101 -0.61 14.29 -8.24
CA GLY A 101 -1.78 14.22 -9.09
C GLY A 101 -2.99 13.82 -8.26
N GLY A 102 -4.11 14.51 -8.44
CA GLY A 102 -5.33 14.22 -7.70
C GLY A 102 -6.54 14.08 -8.60
N CYS A 103 -7.49 13.26 -8.13
CA CYS A 103 -8.75 12.99 -8.80
C CYS A 103 -9.89 12.94 -7.77
N VAL A 104 -10.91 13.77 -7.98
CA VAL A 104 -12.16 13.77 -7.21
C VAL A 104 -13.31 13.48 -8.16
N LEU A 105 -14.01 12.39 -7.90
CA LEU A 105 -15.15 11.95 -8.71
C LEU A 105 -16.41 11.97 -7.84
N THR A 106 -17.35 12.83 -8.22
CA THR A 106 -18.68 12.93 -7.60
C THR A 106 -19.67 12.13 -8.43
N TYR A 107 -20.41 11.25 -7.79
CA TYR A 107 -21.42 10.40 -8.41
C TYR A 107 -22.78 10.66 -7.79
N GLY A 108 -23.83 10.43 -8.58
CA GLY A 108 -25.23 10.56 -8.15
C GLY A 108 -25.99 11.58 -8.99
N ALA A 109 -26.81 12.39 -8.32
CA ALA A 109 -27.70 13.36 -8.93
C ALA A 109 -26.95 14.51 -9.62
N GLU A 110 -25.82 14.93 -9.06
CA GLU A 110 -24.98 16.02 -9.56
C GLU A 110 -23.56 15.50 -9.83
N PRO A 111 -23.34 14.74 -10.92
CA PRO A 111 -22.05 14.15 -11.22
C PRO A 111 -21.03 15.21 -11.64
N ASP A 112 -19.80 15.08 -11.15
CA ASP A 112 -18.69 15.99 -11.46
C ASP A 112 -17.34 15.26 -11.37
N ALA A 113 -16.32 15.82 -12.02
CA ALA A 113 -14.96 15.31 -11.97
C ALA A 113 -13.96 16.47 -11.91
N THR A 114 -13.14 16.49 -10.86
CA THR A 114 -12.04 17.45 -10.69
C THR A 114 -10.71 16.70 -10.71
N LEU A 115 -9.84 17.10 -11.64
CA LEU A 115 -8.47 16.58 -11.78
C LEU A 115 -7.48 17.72 -11.56
N PHE A 116 -6.38 17.45 -10.86
CA PHE A 116 -5.33 18.44 -10.64
C PHE A 116 -3.93 17.81 -10.62
N SER A 117 -2.91 18.65 -10.85
CA SER A 117 -1.50 18.29 -10.76
C SER A 117 -0.74 19.44 -10.12
N GLU A 118 -0.17 19.20 -8.94
CA GLU A 118 0.47 20.22 -8.11
C GLU A 118 1.93 19.85 -7.80
N PRO A 119 2.90 20.57 -8.40
CA PRO A 119 4.31 20.36 -8.12
C PRO A 119 4.77 21.13 -6.87
N HIS A 120 5.65 20.52 -6.07
CA HIS A 120 6.34 21.13 -4.94
C HIS A 120 7.85 20.94 -5.04
N LEU A 121 8.59 22.05 -5.13
CA LEU A 121 10.05 22.05 -5.18
C LEU A 121 10.63 22.28 -3.78
N ALA A 122 11.20 21.23 -3.19
CA ALA A 122 11.88 21.31 -1.91
C ALA A 122 13.29 21.88 -2.09
N THR A 123 13.57 22.96 -1.37
CA THR A 123 14.86 23.68 -1.47
C THR A 123 15.44 24.08 -0.12
N THR A 124 14.66 24.01 0.95
CA THR A 124 15.10 24.43 2.28
C THR A 124 15.80 23.31 3.03
N GLN A 125 16.71 23.65 3.94
CA GLN A 125 17.44 22.66 4.76
C GLN A 125 16.48 21.71 5.51
N LYS A 126 15.35 22.23 5.99
CA LYS A 126 14.34 21.45 6.72
C LYS A 126 13.60 20.45 5.84
N GLU A 127 13.48 20.70 4.55
CA GLU A 127 12.85 19.78 3.61
C GLU A 127 13.83 18.76 3.04
N LEU A 128 15.10 19.17 2.90
CA LEU A 128 16.17 18.34 2.34
C LEU A 128 16.78 17.37 3.36
N TYR A 129 16.62 17.65 4.66
CA TYR A 129 17.22 16.84 5.72
C TYR A 129 16.23 16.60 6.86
N ILE A 130 16.22 15.36 7.35
CA ILE A 130 15.60 15.03 8.64
C ILE A 130 16.71 15.07 9.69
N THR A 131 16.55 15.93 10.68
CA THR A 131 17.53 16.12 11.76
C THR A 131 17.16 15.32 13.00
N ASP A 132 18.15 14.74 13.66
CA ASP A 132 18.00 14.05 14.93
C ASP A 132 17.76 15.08 16.06
N PRO A 133 16.60 15.08 16.72
CA PRO A 133 16.32 16.02 17.81
C PRO A 133 17.24 15.81 19.02
N ALA A 134 17.87 14.64 19.16
CA ALA A 134 18.79 14.33 20.25
C ALA A 134 20.27 14.62 19.92
N SER A 135 20.59 14.97 18.66
CA SER A 135 21.98 15.20 18.22
C SER A 135 22.08 16.31 17.18
N ASN A 136 22.87 17.34 17.48
CA ASN A 136 23.15 18.45 16.56
C ASN A 136 23.96 18.04 15.30
N THR A 137 24.45 16.80 15.22
CA THR A 137 25.20 16.29 14.06
C THR A 137 24.48 15.16 13.34
N GLY A 138 23.34 14.69 13.86
CA GLY A 138 22.54 13.68 13.21
C GLY A 138 21.65 14.34 12.15
N GLU A 139 21.97 14.15 10.88
CA GLU A 139 21.08 14.51 9.79
C GLU A 139 21.10 13.42 8.71
N GLU A 140 19.95 13.17 8.11
CA GLU A 140 19.81 12.27 6.97
C GLU A 140 19.19 13.05 5.80
N MET A 141 19.86 13.01 4.65
CA MET A 141 19.36 13.67 3.45
C MET A 141 18.16 12.90 2.88
N VAL A 142 17.07 13.62 2.63
CA VAL A 142 15.86 13.10 1.99
C VAL A 142 16.16 12.76 0.53
N SER A 143 16.47 11.48 0.28
CA SER A 143 16.79 10.96 -1.06
C SER A 143 16.44 9.48 -1.17
N GLY A 144 16.31 8.96 -2.40
CA GLY A 144 16.02 7.56 -2.67
C GLY A 144 14.79 7.05 -1.92
N GLY A 145 14.96 5.96 -1.14
CA GLY A 145 13.87 5.37 -0.38
C GLY A 145 13.25 6.31 0.67
N LEU A 146 14.04 7.21 1.26
CA LEU A 146 13.52 8.17 2.24
C LEU A 146 12.65 9.25 1.58
N LEU A 147 13.03 9.70 0.38
CA LEU A 147 12.19 10.59 -0.41
C LEU A 147 10.86 9.92 -0.79
N GLY A 148 10.87 8.62 -1.09
CA GLY A 148 9.65 7.84 -1.31
C GLY A 148 8.72 7.84 -0.09
N LEU A 149 9.26 7.72 1.13
CA LEU A 149 8.47 7.79 2.37
C LEU A 149 7.89 9.19 2.62
N VAL A 150 8.70 10.24 2.43
CA VAL A 150 8.25 11.64 2.53
C VAL A 150 7.12 11.91 1.53
N ARG A 151 7.27 11.42 0.30
CA ARG A 151 6.24 11.52 -0.73
C ARG A 151 4.95 10.83 -0.29
N THR A 152 4.98 9.62 0.26
CA THR A 152 3.76 8.94 0.72
C THR A 152 3.05 9.67 1.86
N VAL A 153 3.79 10.30 2.78
CA VAL A 153 3.17 11.16 3.81
C VAL A 153 2.48 12.38 3.17
N LYS A 154 3.17 13.03 2.23
CA LYS A 154 2.66 14.19 1.49
C LYS A 154 1.45 13.85 0.60
N GLU A 155 1.44 12.69 -0.05
CA GLU A 155 0.30 12.17 -0.81
C GLU A 155 -0.95 12.09 0.08
N LEU A 156 -0.82 11.55 1.30
CA LEU A 156 -1.92 11.48 2.25
C LEU A 156 -2.35 12.86 2.77
N GLU A 157 -1.38 13.77 3.00
CA GLU A 157 -1.65 15.16 3.38
C GLU A 157 -2.51 15.86 2.31
N THR A 158 -2.08 15.78 1.04
CA THR A 158 -2.83 16.33 -0.10
C THR A 158 -4.19 15.66 -0.27
N LEU A 159 -4.31 14.35 -0.03
CA LEU A 159 -5.61 13.66 -0.03
C LEU A 159 -6.54 14.20 1.06
N ALA A 160 -6.02 14.45 2.27
CA ALA A 160 -6.83 15.02 3.35
C ALA A 160 -7.30 16.45 3.02
N ASP A 161 -6.43 17.28 2.44
CA ASP A 161 -6.81 18.62 1.96
C ASP A 161 -7.87 18.55 0.86
N THR A 162 -7.74 17.59 -0.06
CA THR A 162 -8.71 17.35 -1.13
C THR A 162 -10.08 16.93 -0.58
N ILE A 163 -10.09 16.05 0.44
CA ILE A 163 -11.32 15.59 1.09
C ILE A 163 -12.02 16.76 1.79
N ASP A 164 -11.29 17.69 2.42
CA ASP A 164 -11.87 18.86 3.09
C ASP A 164 -12.61 19.80 2.14
N LEU A 165 -12.24 19.81 0.85
CA LEU A 165 -12.93 20.56 -0.20
C LEU A 165 -14.16 19.84 -0.77
N CYS A 166 -14.34 18.55 -0.48
CA CYS A 166 -15.49 17.78 -0.97
C CYS A 166 -16.80 18.20 -0.28
N PRO A 167 -17.95 18.12 -0.97
CA PRO A 167 -19.25 18.50 -0.40
C PRO A 167 -19.51 17.85 0.98
N PRO A 168 -19.82 18.64 2.02
CA PRO A 168 -19.83 18.14 3.41
C PRO A 168 -20.98 17.15 3.70
N HIS A 169 -22.04 17.17 2.88
CA HIS A 169 -23.21 16.33 3.04
C HIS A 169 -23.10 14.98 2.29
N LEU A 170 -22.11 14.83 1.41
CA LEU A 170 -21.92 13.59 0.66
C LEU A 170 -20.96 12.66 1.42
N PRO A 171 -21.20 11.34 1.38
CA PRO A 171 -20.24 10.38 1.89
C PRO A 171 -19.01 10.33 0.98
N VAL A 172 -17.82 10.32 1.58
CA VAL A 172 -16.53 10.38 0.86
C VAL A 172 -15.68 9.16 1.18
N LEU A 173 -15.12 8.53 0.15
CA LEU A 173 -14.03 7.57 0.29
C LEU A 173 -12.72 8.17 -0.24
N GLY A 174 -11.75 8.35 0.64
CA GLY A 174 -10.37 8.63 0.29
C GLY A 174 -9.62 7.34 -0.04
N LEU A 175 -9.03 7.27 -1.24
CA LEU A 175 -8.27 6.14 -1.73
C LEU A 175 -6.78 6.46 -1.90
N VAL A 176 -5.94 5.58 -1.37
CA VAL A 176 -4.49 5.58 -1.55
C VAL A 176 -4.08 4.39 -2.41
N ASP A 177 -3.15 4.59 -3.33
CA ASP A 177 -2.52 3.49 -4.08
C ASP A 177 -1.48 2.77 -3.21
N GLY A 178 -1.59 1.45 -3.09
CA GLY A 178 -0.67 0.63 -2.32
C GLY A 178 -1.12 0.42 -0.88
N SER A 179 -0.21 0.57 0.07
CA SER A 179 -0.38 0.10 1.45
C SER A 179 -0.36 1.25 2.45
N LEU A 180 -1.25 1.18 3.45
CA LEU A 180 -1.20 2.07 4.63
C LEU A 180 -0.07 1.67 5.59
N VAL A 181 0.52 0.48 5.42
CA VAL A 181 1.67 0.05 6.20
C VAL A 181 2.95 0.54 5.52
N MET A 182 3.73 1.35 6.23
CA MET A 182 5.05 1.83 5.76
C MET A 182 6.12 0.73 5.80
N TRP A 183 5.98 -0.30 4.96
CA TRP A 183 6.88 -1.46 4.91
C TRP A 183 8.39 -1.14 4.83
N PRO A 184 8.86 -0.08 4.14
CA PRO A 184 10.28 0.26 4.12
C PRO A 184 10.86 0.61 5.51
N LEU A 185 10.00 0.98 6.47
CA LEU A 185 10.38 1.22 7.86
C LEU A 185 10.42 -0.07 8.71
N SER A 186 10.07 -1.23 8.13
CA SER A 186 10.18 -2.50 8.84
C SER A 186 11.64 -2.92 9.00
N GLY A 187 12.00 -3.44 10.18
CA GLY A 187 13.37 -3.83 10.51
C GLY A 187 14.23 -2.67 11.00
N GLN A 188 15.53 -2.70 10.67
CA GLN A 188 16.53 -1.74 11.16
C GLN A 188 17.18 -0.92 10.01
N ALA A 189 16.47 -0.78 8.89
CA ALA A 189 16.98 -0.05 7.72
C ALA A 189 17.17 1.45 7.98
N TYR A 190 16.33 2.02 8.84
CA TYR A 190 16.36 3.42 9.23
C TYR A 190 16.61 3.57 10.73
N ARG A 191 17.23 4.70 11.09
CA ARG A 191 17.44 5.07 12.50
C ARG A 191 16.09 5.43 13.15
N PRO A 192 15.93 5.23 14.47
CA PRO A 192 14.65 5.47 15.14
C PRO A 192 14.04 6.86 14.93
N TYR A 193 14.86 7.93 14.91
CA TYR A 193 14.36 9.29 14.70
C TYR A 193 13.77 9.51 13.30
N ILE A 194 14.20 8.74 12.29
CA ILE A 194 13.62 8.79 10.94
C ILE A 194 12.22 8.18 10.95
N THR A 195 12.07 7.03 11.62
CA THR A 195 10.74 6.41 11.80
C THR A 195 9.81 7.36 12.54
N ASP A 196 10.29 8.04 13.58
CA ASP A 196 9.51 9.01 14.35
C ASP A 196 9.08 10.21 13.48
N ALA A 197 10.01 10.81 12.74
CA ALA A 197 9.70 11.93 11.84
C ALA A 197 8.70 11.56 10.73
N ILE A 198 8.81 10.37 10.15
CA ILE A 198 7.89 9.92 9.08
C ILE A 198 6.53 9.52 9.66
N VAL A 199 6.50 8.81 10.79
CA VAL A 199 5.27 8.22 11.33
C VAL A 199 4.60 9.15 12.32
N SER A 200 5.28 9.53 13.40
CA SER A 200 4.73 10.30 14.51
C SER A 200 4.46 11.75 14.11
N ASP A 201 5.40 12.39 13.40
CA ASP A 201 5.28 13.80 13.01
C ASP A 201 4.60 14.00 11.65
N GLY A 202 4.64 12.97 10.79
CA GLY A 202 4.10 13.01 9.43
C GLY A 202 2.76 12.29 9.28
N LEU A 203 2.80 10.96 9.24
CA LEU A 203 1.65 10.12 8.87
C LEU A 203 0.48 10.19 9.87
N LEU A 204 0.76 10.03 11.17
CA LEU A 204 -0.27 9.91 12.19
C LEU A 204 -1.11 11.19 12.36
N PRO A 205 -0.56 12.41 12.32
CA PRO A 205 -1.35 13.63 12.34
C PRO A 205 -2.40 13.70 11.23
N VAL A 206 -2.02 13.33 10.00
CA VAL A 206 -2.95 13.33 8.85
C VAL A 206 -4.04 12.27 9.02
N MET A 207 -3.67 11.05 9.46
CA MET A 207 -4.66 10.00 9.74
C MET A 207 -5.61 10.37 10.89
N ASN A 208 -5.11 11.08 11.91
CA ASN A 208 -5.92 11.57 13.02
C ASN A 208 -6.91 12.66 12.55
N ARG A 209 -6.48 13.59 11.71
CA ARG A 209 -7.36 14.59 11.08
C ARG A 209 -8.49 13.92 10.30
N LEU A 210 -8.19 12.91 9.48
CA LEU A 210 -9.22 12.16 8.75
C LEU A 210 -10.18 11.40 9.67
N LYS A 211 -9.67 10.86 10.78
CA LYS A 211 -10.52 10.25 11.82
C LYS A 211 -11.45 11.29 12.45
N GLU A 212 -10.95 12.43 12.88
CA GLU A 212 -11.74 13.52 13.47
C GLU A 212 -12.83 13.99 12.51
N LEU A 213 -12.49 14.12 11.22
CA LEU A 213 -13.46 14.44 10.18
C LEU A 213 -14.57 13.37 10.07
N SER A 214 -14.22 12.09 10.17
CA SER A 214 -15.18 10.98 10.15
C SER A 214 -16.18 10.97 11.32
N GLU A 215 -15.88 11.69 12.40
CA GLU A 215 -16.78 11.83 13.56
C GLU A 215 -17.90 12.86 13.31
N THR A 216 -17.70 13.78 12.35
CA THR A 216 -18.66 14.85 12.02
C THR A 216 -19.42 14.61 10.73
N ARG A 217 -18.86 13.81 9.80
CA ARG A 217 -19.51 13.39 8.56
C ARG A 217 -18.98 12.04 8.07
N THR A 218 -19.65 11.45 7.08
CA THR A 218 -19.29 10.13 6.55
C THR A 218 -18.06 10.19 5.65
N VAL A 219 -16.87 10.01 6.24
CA VAL A 219 -15.59 9.94 5.53
C VAL A 219 -14.87 8.65 5.90
N ALA A 220 -14.45 7.88 4.92
CA ALA A 220 -13.61 6.71 5.11
C ALA A 220 -12.26 6.86 4.39
N LEU A 221 -11.20 6.32 5.00
CA LEU A 221 -9.89 6.18 4.38
C LEU A 221 -9.64 4.70 4.06
N ALA A 222 -9.19 4.42 2.84
CA ALA A 222 -8.70 3.10 2.47
C ALA A 222 -7.49 3.20 1.53
N ALA A 223 -6.68 2.15 1.52
CA ALA A 223 -5.68 1.92 0.48
C ALA A 223 -6.02 0.66 -0.30
N TYR A 224 -5.69 0.64 -1.59
CA TYR A 224 -5.92 -0.48 -2.48
C TYR A 224 -4.59 -1.07 -2.96
N VAL A 225 -4.35 -2.34 -2.65
CA VAL A 225 -3.20 -3.11 -3.17
C VAL A 225 -3.69 -4.05 -4.26
N SER A 226 -3.35 -3.73 -5.50
CA SER A 226 -3.58 -4.61 -6.66
C SER A 226 -2.70 -5.86 -6.61
N TYR A 227 -3.23 -6.97 -7.10
CA TYR A 227 -2.56 -8.27 -7.23
C TYR A 227 -1.63 -8.65 -6.05
N PRO A 228 -2.12 -8.63 -4.79
CA PRO A 228 -1.30 -8.68 -3.59
C PRO A 228 -0.55 -10.00 -3.50
N ARG A 229 0.70 -9.92 -3.02
CA ARG A 229 1.62 -11.07 -2.83
C ARG A 229 1.82 -11.44 -1.36
N SER A 230 0.92 -10.99 -0.50
CA SER A 230 0.92 -11.26 0.93
C SER A 230 0.59 -12.72 1.24
N THR A 231 1.03 -13.15 2.42
CA THR A 231 0.78 -14.48 2.99
C THR A 231 0.25 -14.37 4.42
N GLU A 232 -0.26 -13.21 4.84
CA GLU A 232 -0.64 -12.97 6.23
C GLU A 232 -1.82 -13.85 6.63
N THR A 233 -2.85 -13.97 5.78
CA THR A 233 -4.01 -14.81 6.06
C THR A 233 -3.69 -16.30 5.93
N ILE A 234 -2.88 -16.69 4.95
CA ILE A 234 -2.41 -18.07 4.84
C ILE A 234 -1.55 -18.47 6.02
N ASN A 235 -0.73 -17.56 6.54
CA ASN A 235 0.02 -17.80 7.77
C ASN A 235 -0.90 -17.80 9.00
N ALA A 236 -2.01 -17.06 9.00
CA ALA A 236 -3.06 -17.17 10.01
C ALA A 236 -3.71 -18.57 9.99
N VAL A 237 -4.01 -19.12 8.81
CA VAL A 237 -4.47 -20.51 8.65
C VAL A 237 -3.41 -21.49 9.15
N ARG A 238 -2.14 -21.30 8.76
CA ARG A 238 -1.02 -22.15 9.17
C ARG A 238 -0.89 -22.21 10.69
N CYS A 239 -0.86 -21.07 11.38
CA CYS A 239 -0.73 -21.07 12.83
C CYS A 239 -1.98 -21.62 13.53
N SER A 240 -3.17 -21.44 12.94
CA SER A 240 -4.43 -21.98 13.47
C SER A 240 -4.48 -23.52 13.40
N LEU A 241 -3.89 -24.11 12.36
CA LEU A 241 -3.79 -25.57 12.19
C LEU A 241 -2.56 -26.20 12.86
N CYS A 242 -1.55 -25.40 13.23
CA CYS A 242 -0.29 -25.91 13.76
C CYS A 242 -0.49 -26.56 15.15
N PRO A 243 -0.13 -27.84 15.35
CA PRO A 243 -0.15 -28.49 16.66
C PRO A 243 1.18 -28.30 17.41
N HIS A 244 2.20 -27.73 16.76
CA HIS A 244 3.56 -27.65 17.27
C HIS A 244 3.78 -26.41 18.13
N ASN A 245 4.63 -26.53 19.15
CA ASN A 245 5.07 -25.40 19.96
C ASN A 245 5.97 -24.43 19.16
N LEU A 246 6.28 -23.27 19.76
CA LEU A 246 7.06 -22.22 19.12
C LEU A 246 8.48 -22.67 18.74
N THR A 247 9.14 -23.48 19.56
CA THR A 247 10.50 -23.97 19.28
C THR A 247 10.56 -24.76 17.97
N ILE A 248 9.64 -25.72 17.78
CA ILE A 248 9.55 -26.51 16.54
C ILE A 248 9.14 -25.60 15.37
N CYS A 249 8.19 -24.68 15.62
CA CYS A 249 7.72 -23.74 14.60
C CYS A 249 8.88 -22.89 14.04
N THR A 250 9.73 -22.34 14.90
CA THR A 250 10.88 -21.49 14.52
C THR A 250 11.94 -22.24 13.73
N GLN A 251 12.11 -23.54 14.00
CA GLN A 251 13.08 -24.39 13.28
C GLN A 251 12.53 -24.88 11.93
N SER A 252 11.21 -25.07 11.82
CA SER A 252 10.59 -25.80 10.72
C SER A 252 9.79 -24.94 9.75
N CYS A 253 9.57 -23.66 10.07
CA CYS A 253 8.74 -22.74 9.27
C CYS A 253 9.51 -21.45 8.93
N ASN A 254 9.13 -20.84 7.81
CA ASN A 254 9.43 -19.46 7.46
C ASN A 254 8.18 -18.80 6.86
N ASN A 255 8.31 -17.56 6.38
CA ASN A 255 7.19 -16.82 5.76
C ASN A 255 6.41 -17.59 4.68
N ARG A 256 7.08 -18.45 3.90
CA ARG A 256 6.48 -19.10 2.72
C ARG A 256 6.37 -20.61 2.81
N ARG A 257 7.16 -21.26 3.66
CA ARG A 257 7.30 -22.71 3.67
C ARG A 257 7.41 -23.28 5.07
N SER A 258 6.93 -24.51 5.21
CA SER A 258 7.21 -25.40 6.33
C SER A 258 7.60 -26.79 5.83
N ASN A 259 8.49 -27.45 6.57
CA ASN A 259 8.88 -28.84 6.33
C ASN A 259 8.06 -29.83 7.16
N GLN A 260 7.10 -29.36 7.98
CA GLN A 260 6.32 -30.18 8.90
C GLN A 260 4.82 -30.12 8.57
N GLY A 261 4.14 -31.26 8.67
CA GLY A 261 2.68 -31.32 8.60
C GLY A 261 2.04 -30.84 9.92
N PRO A 262 0.85 -30.21 9.88
CA PRO A 262 0.06 -29.82 8.70
C PRO A 262 0.50 -28.48 8.07
N CYS A 263 1.50 -27.80 8.64
CA CYS A 263 1.93 -26.46 8.22
C CYS A 263 2.41 -26.38 6.76
N ASN A 264 3.00 -27.47 6.25
CA ASN A 264 3.46 -27.59 4.86
C ASN A 264 2.30 -27.55 3.84
N GLY A 265 1.06 -27.84 4.26
CA GLY A 265 -0.13 -27.71 3.42
C GLY A 265 -0.33 -26.29 2.88
N ALA A 266 0.14 -25.28 3.62
CA ALA A 266 0.08 -23.87 3.26
C ALA A 266 1.28 -23.39 2.40
N ASN A 267 2.19 -24.28 1.98
CA ASN A 267 3.38 -23.87 1.21
C ASN A 267 2.99 -23.28 -0.14
N GLU A 268 3.70 -22.25 -0.60
CA GLU A 268 3.58 -21.73 -1.99
C GLU A 268 2.23 -21.12 -2.38
N PHE A 269 1.30 -21.02 -1.43
CA PHE A 269 0.07 -20.26 -1.60
C PHE A 269 0.25 -18.84 -1.08
N LEU A 270 -0.46 -17.91 -1.71
CA LEU A 270 -0.62 -16.52 -1.34
C LEU A 270 -2.06 -16.29 -0.88
N ASP A 271 -2.29 -15.22 -0.13
CA ASP A 271 -3.62 -14.87 0.35
C ASP A 271 -4.63 -14.73 -0.81
N ARG A 272 -4.18 -14.19 -1.96
CA ARG A 272 -5.04 -14.12 -3.15
C ARG A 272 -5.46 -15.48 -3.70
N ASP A 273 -4.65 -16.54 -3.56
CA ASP A 273 -5.03 -17.88 -4.04
C ASP A 273 -6.22 -18.42 -3.25
N LEU A 274 -6.18 -18.22 -1.93
CA LEU A 274 -7.26 -18.56 -1.01
C LEU A 274 -8.55 -17.82 -1.39
N PHE A 275 -8.47 -16.51 -1.58
CA PHE A 275 -9.66 -15.69 -1.82
C PHE A 275 -10.16 -15.75 -3.27
N GLN A 276 -9.31 -16.07 -4.25
CA GLN A 276 -9.74 -16.37 -5.61
C GLN A 276 -10.70 -17.57 -5.64
N ARG A 277 -10.49 -18.53 -4.74
CA ARG A 277 -11.34 -19.73 -4.63
C ARG A 277 -12.66 -19.47 -3.89
N LEU A 278 -12.65 -18.55 -2.93
CA LEU A 278 -13.77 -18.29 -2.01
C LEU A 278 -14.70 -17.17 -2.46
N LEU A 279 -14.16 -16.09 -3.03
CA LEU A 279 -14.91 -14.86 -3.29
C LEU A 279 -15.48 -14.81 -4.71
N LYS A 280 -16.77 -14.52 -4.82
CA LYS A 280 -17.40 -14.11 -6.10
C LYS A 280 -17.11 -12.62 -6.37
N PRO A 281 -17.21 -12.14 -7.62
CA PRO A 281 -17.03 -10.72 -7.93
C PRO A 281 -17.87 -9.80 -7.03
N GLY A 282 -17.23 -8.78 -6.47
CA GLY A 282 -17.80 -7.83 -5.49
C GLY A 282 -17.85 -8.33 -4.04
N TRP A 283 -17.60 -9.61 -3.76
CA TRP A 283 -17.61 -10.14 -2.39
C TRP A 283 -16.26 -9.89 -1.72
N ARG A 284 -16.29 -9.69 -0.39
CA ARG A 284 -15.09 -9.53 0.44
C ARG A 284 -14.87 -10.67 1.43
N SER A 285 -13.63 -10.81 1.87
CA SER A 285 -13.23 -11.66 3.00
C SER A 285 -13.67 -11.06 4.34
N PRO A 286 -13.46 -11.78 5.46
CA PRO A 286 -13.46 -11.19 6.79
C PRO A 286 -12.40 -10.11 6.93
N ILE A 287 -12.52 -9.30 7.99
CA ILE A 287 -11.51 -8.32 8.36
C ILE A 287 -10.43 -8.98 9.21
N TYR A 288 -9.18 -8.68 8.87
CA TYR A 288 -7.99 -9.05 9.61
C TYR A 288 -7.25 -7.82 10.09
N LYS A 289 -6.47 -7.95 11.16
CA LYS A 289 -5.50 -6.92 11.58
C LYS A 289 -4.10 -7.35 11.18
N THR A 290 -3.32 -6.45 10.56
CA THR A 290 -1.92 -6.76 10.26
C THR A 290 -1.08 -6.81 11.53
N ASN A 291 -0.13 -7.74 11.56
CA ASN A 291 0.87 -7.84 12.64
C ASN A 291 2.23 -7.25 12.24
N SER A 292 2.29 -6.48 11.14
CA SER A 292 3.50 -5.74 10.73
C SER A 292 4.09 -4.96 11.91
N SER A 293 5.41 -5.02 12.10
CA SER A 293 6.08 -4.34 13.20
C SER A 293 5.83 -2.83 13.17
N VAL A 294 5.75 -2.23 11.98
CA VAL A 294 5.52 -0.78 11.84
C VAL A 294 4.13 -0.40 12.35
N SER A 295 3.08 -1.05 11.83
CA SER A 295 1.71 -0.83 12.30
C SER A 295 1.58 -1.14 13.79
N ARG A 296 2.19 -2.24 14.26
CA ARG A 296 2.07 -2.71 15.65
C ARG A 296 2.83 -1.87 16.67
N ASP A 297 4.01 -1.38 16.34
CA ASP A 297 4.92 -0.77 17.31
C ASP A 297 4.98 0.77 17.15
N SER A 298 4.70 1.30 15.95
CA SER A 298 4.83 2.73 15.66
C SER A 298 3.49 3.46 15.48
N TYR A 299 2.39 2.78 15.14
CA TYR A 299 1.09 3.46 14.97
C TYR A 299 0.33 3.53 16.30
N ASN A 300 -0.47 4.57 16.51
CA ASN A 300 -1.40 4.60 17.64
C ASN A 300 -2.54 3.57 17.48
N GLU A 301 -3.29 3.32 18.55
CA GLU A 301 -4.34 2.29 18.53
C GLU A 301 -5.44 2.54 17.49
N ALA A 302 -5.81 3.79 17.24
CA ALA A 302 -6.86 4.14 16.28
C ALA A 302 -6.41 3.94 14.82
N ASN A 303 -5.11 4.11 14.55
CA ASN A 303 -4.53 4.04 13.21
C ASN A 303 -3.88 2.68 12.90
N LYS A 304 -3.99 1.69 13.79
CA LYS A 304 -3.60 0.30 13.46
C LYS A 304 -4.29 -0.13 12.17
N VAL A 305 -3.53 -0.73 11.26
CA VAL A 305 -4.03 -1.14 9.95
C VAL A 305 -4.78 -2.48 10.05
N TYR A 306 -5.98 -2.46 9.52
CA TYR A 306 -6.84 -3.62 9.27
C TYR A 306 -6.95 -3.79 7.76
N PHE A 307 -7.32 -4.99 7.30
CA PHE A 307 -7.48 -5.24 5.89
C PHE A 307 -8.50 -6.35 5.62
N PHE A 308 -9.02 -6.35 4.41
CA PHE A 308 -9.79 -7.45 3.84
C PHE A 308 -9.41 -7.62 2.36
N TYR A 309 -9.72 -8.76 1.79
CA TYR A 309 -9.59 -9.01 0.36
C TYR A 309 -10.94 -8.86 -0.32
N ILE A 310 -10.93 -8.35 -1.54
CA ILE A 310 -12.13 -8.23 -2.39
C ILE A 310 -11.85 -8.87 -3.73
N ASN A 311 -12.83 -9.57 -4.29
CA ASN A 311 -12.77 -9.95 -5.70
C ASN A 311 -13.25 -8.75 -6.54
N ALA A 312 -12.31 -8.07 -7.19
CA ALA A 312 -12.53 -6.91 -8.02
C ALA A 312 -13.05 -7.25 -9.44
N GLY A 313 -13.41 -8.51 -9.69
CA GLY A 313 -13.88 -9.02 -10.98
C GLY A 313 -12.76 -9.72 -11.75
N GLU A 314 -11.70 -8.98 -12.06
CA GLU A 314 -10.54 -9.48 -12.82
C GLU A 314 -9.42 -10.01 -11.91
N GLU A 315 -9.36 -9.53 -10.67
CA GLU A 315 -8.35 -9.94 -9.69
C GLU A 315 -8.88 -9.93 -8.25
N ILE A 316 -8.10 -10.53 -7.35
CA ILE A 316 -8.25 -10.28 -5.91
C ILE A 316 -7.43 -9.03 -5.56
N GLY A 317 -8.08 -8.00 -5.06
CA GLY A 317 -7.44 -6.84 -4.44
C GLY A 317 -7.38 -6.99 -2.91
N ARG A 318 -6.42 -6.32 -2.28
CA ARG A 318 -6.39 -6.14 -0.82
C ARG A 318 -6.73 -4.70 -0.49
N VAL A 319 -7.73 -4.50 0.36
CA VAL A 319 -8.15 -3.20 0.86
C VAL A 319 -7.65 -3.05 2.29
N GLU A 320 -6.83 -2.04 2.53
CA GLU A 320 -6.33 -1.70 3.87
C GLU A 320 -7.08 -0.47 4.41
N VAL A 321 -7.46 -0.52 5.68
CA VAL A 321 -8.21 0.55 6.34
C VAL A 321 -7.68 0.73 7.78
N PRO A 322 -7.72 1.94 8.35
CA PRO A 322 -7.42 2.11 9.77
C PRO A 322 -8.51 1.49 10.66
N LYS A 323 -8.17 1.19 11.92
CA LYS A 323 -9.09 0.55 12.90
C LYS A 323 -10.43 1.29 13.01
N TRP A 324 -10.43 2.62 12.97
CA TRP A 324 -11.65 3.42 13.10
C TRP A 324 -12.62 3.24 11.93
N VAL A 325 -12.13 2.91 10.72
CA VAL A 325 -12.97 2.48 9.59
C VAL A 325 -13.40 1.02 9.78
N ALA A 326 -12.46 0.12 10.08
CA ALA A 326 -12.76 -1.31 10.23
C ALA A 326 -13.77 -1.65 11.33
N LYS A 327 -13.83 -0.84 12.39
CA LYS A 327 -14.75 -1.04 13.53
C LYS A 327 -16.05 -0.25 13.43
N ASN A 328 -16.24 0.52 12.36
CA ASN A 328 -17.48 1.23 12.09
C ASN A 328 -18.18 0.57 10.90
N GLU A 329 -19.33 -0.08 11.13
CA GLU A 329 -20.06 -0.82 10.09
C GLU A 329 -20.48 0.06 8.91
N VAL A 330 -20.82 1.33 9.16
CA VAL A 330 -21.21 2.29 8.12
C VAL A 330 -20.02 2.62 7.22
N LEU A 331 -18.86 2.95 7.82
CA LEU A 331 -17.66 3.29 7.07
C LEU A 331 -17.07 2.08 6.34
N LEU A 332 -17.08 0.90 6.96
CA LEU A 332 -16.64 -0.33 6.31
C LEU A 332 -17.53 -0.69 5.12
N SER A 333 -18.86 -0.57 5.28
CA SER A 333 -19.82 -0.79 4.20
C SER A 333 -19.61 0.22 3.07
N LEU A 334 -19.41 1.50 3.39
CA LEU A 334 -19.05 2.53 2.40
C LEU A 334 -17.79 2.14 1.63
N THR A 335 -16.70 1.81 2.33
CA THR A 335 -15.43 1.43 1.69
C THR A 335 -15.59 0.21 0.79
N HIS A 336 -16.25 -0.85 1.26
CA HIS A 336 -16.49 -2.05 0.45
C HIS A 336 -17.29 -1.73 -0.81
N GLY A 337 -18.42 -1.01 -0.67
CA GLY A 337 -19.28 -0.65 -1.79
C GLY A 337 -18.57 0.21 -2.83
N LEU A 338 -17.85 1.25 -2.39
CA LEU A 338 -17.22 2.21 -3.29
C LEU A 338 -15.93 1.67 -3.93
N VAL A 339 -15.13 0.86 -3.22
CA VAL A 339 -14.00 0.15 -3.87
C VAL A 339 -14.52 -0.78 -4.96
N TRP A 340 -15.60 -1.53 -4.71
CA TRP A 340 -16.20 -2.39 -5.73
C TRP A 340 -16.71 -1.59 -6.93
N ASP A 341 -17.45 -0.50 -6.71
CA ASP A 341 -17.92 0.36 -7.81
C ASP A 341 -16.76 0.91 -8.65
N GLN A 342 -15.71 1.42 -8.00
CA GLN A 342 -14.52 1.94 -8.67
C GLN A 342 -13.81 0.87 -9.49
N CYS A 343 -13.58 -0.32 -8.93
CA CYS A 343 -13.01 -1.45 -9.68
C CYS A 343 -13.89 -1.87 -10.85
N LYS A 344 -15.21 -1.91 -10.68
CA LYS A 344 -16.13 -2.29 -11.76
C LYS A 344 -16.08 -1.31 -12.93
N ARG A 345 -15.96 0.00 -12.65
CA ARG A 345 -15.82 1.04 -13.68
C ARG A 345 -14.45 1.02 -14.34
N GLY A 346 -13.40 0.72 -13.59
CA GLY A 346 -12.01 0.69 -14.04
C GLY A 346 -11.49 -0.70 -14.40
N GLN A 347 -12.36 -1.63 -14.81
CA GLN A 347 -11.98 -2.96 -15.31
C GLN A 347 -11.07 -3.76 -14.35
N GLY A 348 -11.39 -3.75 -13.06
CA GLY A 348 -10.66 -4.46 -12.02
C GLY A 348 -9.77 -3.58 -11.15
N TYR A 349 -9.58 -2.31 -11.50
CA TYR A 349 -8.76 -1.36 -10.74
C TYR A 349 -9.52 -0.05 -10.44
N PRO A 350 -9.35 0.59 -9.27
CA PRO A 350 -10.09 1.81 -8.95
C PRO A 350 -9.80 2.97 -9.92
N VAL A 351 -10.83 3.50 -10.57
CA VAL A 351 -10.71 4.60 -11.56
C VAL A 351 -10.03 5.83 -10.96
N ALA A 352 -10.45 6.27 -9.77
CA ALA A 352 -9.86 7.46 -9.15
C ALA A 352 -8.34 7.33 -8.96
N ILE A 353 -7.84 6.13 -8.60
CA ILE A 353 -6.41 5.88 -8.45
C ILE A 353 -5.70 5.94 -9.82
N SER A 354 -6.27 5.33 -10.85
CA SER A 354 -5.71 5.43 -12.21
C SER A 354 -5.61 6.88 -12.70
N GLU A 355 -6.67 7.66 -12.51
CA GLU A 355 -6.69 9.05 -12.95
C GLU A 355 -5.71 9.92 -12.14
N SER A 356 -5.60 9.72 -10.82
CA SER A 356 -4.61 10.44 -10.01
C SER A 356 -3.18 10.09 -10.40
N HIS A 357 -2.91 8.82 -10.77
CA HIS A 357 -1.61 8.40 -11.28
C HIS A 357 -1.24 9.17 -12.55
N GLU A 358 -2.14 9.23 -13.53
CA GLU A 358 -1.89 9.95 -14.79
C GLU A 358 -1.58 11.43 -14.55
N GLN A 359 -2.26 12.08 -13.59
CA GLN A 359 -1.96 13.46 -13.23
C GLN A 359 -0.62 13.63 -12.47
N ALA A 360 -0.14 12.58 -11.79
CA ALA A 360 1.06 12.64 -10.97
C ALA A 360 2.35 12.43 -11.79
N VAL A 361 2.27 11.76 -12.95
CA VAL A 361 3.44 11.31 -13.74
C VAL A 361 4.37 12.46 -14.12
N VAL A 362 5.62 12.37 -13.64
CA VAL A 362 6.74 13.19 -14.12
C VAL A 362 7.54 12.38 -15.14
N SER A 363 7.35 12.69 -16.42
CA SER A 363 7.93 11.96 -17.54
C SER A 363 9.45 12.18 -17.65
N THR A 364 10.11 11.35 -18.46
CA THR A 364 11.52 11.57 -18.83
C THR A 364 11.73 12.91 -19.55
N GLY A 365 10.70 13.42 -20.25
CA GLY A 365 10.71 14.74 -20.87
C GLY A 365 10.76 15.84 -19.82
N ASP A 366 9.87 15.78 -18.83
CA ASP A 366 9.74 16.76 -17.75
C ASP A 366 11.03 16.82 -16.92
N ARG A 367 11.65 15.66 -16.65
CA ARG A 367 12.96 15.60 -15.98
C ARG A 367 14.06 16.36 -16.72
N ARG A 368 14.06 16.34 -18.06
CA ARG A 368 15.02 17.12 -18.87
C ARG A 368 14.70 18.60 -18.82
N VAL A 369 13.42 18.97 -18.90
CA VAL A 369 12.97 20.37 -18.81
C VAL A 369 13.32 20.95 -17.45
N PHE A 370 13.02 20.24 -16.36
CA PHE A 370 13.37 20.62 -14.99
C PHE A 370 14.86 20.92 -14.84
N ARG A 371 15.73 20.00 -15.28
CA ARG A 371 17.19 20.20 -15.23
C ARG A 371 17.65 21.42 -16.00
N ARG A 372 17.05 21.70 -17.16
CA ARG A 372 17.35 22.89 -17.95
C ARG A 372 16.88 24.16 -17.25
N MET A 373 15.66 24.19 -16.73
CA MET A 373 15.12 25.34 -16.01
C MET A 373 15.97 25.69 -14.78
N LEU A 374 16.44 24.68 -14.04
CA LEU A 374 17.33 24.89 -12.91
C LEU A 374 18.69 25.45 -13.35
N ALA A 375 19.31 24.90 -14.39
CA ALA A 375 20.57 25.41 -14.93
C ALA A 375 20.43 26.87 -15.39
N ASP A 376 19.40 27.18 -16.17
CA ASP A 376 19.10 28.53 -16.67
C ASP A 376 18.87 29.50 -15.49
N SER A 377 18.21 29.05 -14.42
CA SER A 377 17.96 29.87 -13.22
C SER A 377 19.24 30.19 -12.45
N LEU A 378 20.17 29.25 -12.35
CA LEU A 378 21.47 29.44 -11.69
C LEU A 378 22.37 30.38 -12.49
N GLU A 379 22.40 30.21 -13.81
CA GLU A 379 23.16 31.07 -14.71
C GLU A 379 22.67 32.53 -14.65
N ARG A 380 21.35 32.77 -14.56
CA ARG A 380 20.80 34.11 -14.34
C ARG A 380 21.26 34.77 -13.04
N GLN A 381 21.62 33.99 -12.03
CA GLN A 381 22.14 34.46 -10.75
C GLN A 381 23.67 34.46 -10.69
N ASN A 382 24.35 34.22 -11.82
CA ASN A 382 25.82 34.07 -11.92
C ASN A 382 26.38 32.94 -11.03
N LEU A 383 25.56 31.94 -10.71
CA LEU A 383 25.99 30.74 -10.00
C LEU A 383 26.45 29.69 -11.01
N SER A 384 27.53 28.98 -10.69
CA SER A 384 28.10 27.98 -11.60
C SER A 384 27.15 26.80 -11.79
N SER A 385 26.80 26.51 -13.04
CA SER A 385 26.01 25.33 -13.46
C SER A 385 26.86 24.06 -13.62
N ALA A 386 28.08 24.01 -13.05
CA ALA A 386 29.07 22.96 -13.32
C ALA A 386 28.56 21.55 -12.95
N THR A 387 28.11 20.81 -13.96
CA THR A 387 27.77 19.39 -13.85
C THR A 387 29.02 18.51 -13.78
N SER A 388 28.93 17.31 -13.21
CA SER A 388 30.09 16.40 -13.13
C SER A 388 30.67 16.06 -14.52
N GLN A 389 32.00 15.91 -14.59
CA GLN A 389 32.72 15.57 -15.84
C GLN A 389 32.23 14.25 -16.48
N LYS A 390 31.63 13.36 -15.69
CA LYS A 390 31.08 12.07 -16.12
C LYS A 390 29.75 12.20 -16.88
N ASP A 391 28.93 13.19 -16.56
CA ASP A 391 27.70 13.47 -17.33
C ASP A 391 28.01 14.24 -18.61
N ARG A 392 29.06 15.07 -18.59
CA ARG A 392 29.59 15.72 -19.78
C ARG A 392 30.12 14.70 -20.80
N SER A 393 30.83 13.65 -20.35
CA SER A 393 31.34 12.59 -21.24
C SER A 393 30.28 11.63 -21.77
N LYS A 394 29.08 11.57 -21.17
CA LYS A 394 27.95 10.80 -21.73
C LYS A 394 27.20 11.56 -22.83
N ARG A 395 27.28 12.90 -22.84
CA ARG A 395 26.65 13.77 -23.85
C ARG A 395 27.51 13.97 -25.10
N SER A 396 28.79 13.63 -25.02
CA SER A 396 29.72 13.64 -26.16
C SER A 396 30.25 12.22 -26.37
N PRO A 397 29.87 11.52 -27.45
CA PRO A 397 30.55 10.29 -27.84
C PRO A 397 32.05 10.55 -27.94
N TRP A 398 32.87 9.56 -27.55
CA TRP A 398 34.31 9.61 -27.84
C TRP A 398 34.49 9.75 -29.36
N VAL A 399 35.14 10.84 -29.78
CA VAL A 399 35.53 11.10 -31.18
C VAL A 399 36.64 10.13 -31.58
#